data_AF-A0AA39YZ13-F1
#
_entry.id   AF-A0AA39YZ13-F1
#
_cell.length_a   1.000
_cell.length_b   1.000
_cell.length_c   1.000
_cell.angle_alpha   90.00
_cell.angle_beta   90.00
_cell.angle_gamma   90.00
#
_symmetry.space_group_name_H-M   'P 1'
#
loop_
_entity.id
_entity.type
_entity.pdbx_description
1 polymer ?
#
loop_
_entity_poly.entity_id
_entity_poly.type
_entity_poly.pdbx_seq_one_letter_code
_entity_poly.pdbx_strand_id
1 'polypeptide(L)'
;MVLSLDGSHPHSFSSQAFNAPFTPDRPIHFNYHSYRNEHTASLSSQPQISYVTIEAYREEGTTTAPFNMMLANDVSRYHVAHRALEGAEQRNRDVRLDFVRLHTDIQQYIYECGQDPPGIHDSPSFQGFTKGVGGGGGGVLTGRLVSTQPQLEDDDPDSELGMICDVVGFGLLPLPF
;
A
#
# COMPACT_ATOMS: atom_id res chain seq x y z
N MET A 1 -16.74 6.82 5.56
CA MET A 1 -16.94 6.88 4.10
C MET A 1 -17.75 5.67 3.71
N VAL A 2 -18.81 5.82 2.92
CA VAL A 2 -19.64 4.68 2.49
C VAL A 2 -19.42 4.49 0.99
N LEU A 3 -18.73 3.41 0.63
CA LEU A 3 -18.25 3.14 -0.73
C LEU A 3 -19.24 2.36 -1.60
N SER A 4 -20.45 2.08 -1.09
CA SER A 4 -21.51 1.44 -1.87
C SER A 4 -22.12 2.41 -2.89
N LEU A 5 -22.88 1.86 -3.86
CA LEU A 5 -23.57 2.66 -4.85
C LEU A 5 -24.56 3.66 -4.24
N ASP A 6 -24.90 4.67 -5.04
CA ASP A 6 -25.89 5.66 -4.69
C ASP A 6 -27.24 5.03 -4.33
N GLY A 7 -27.94 5.65 -3.39
CA GLY A 7 -29.24 5.17 -2.91
C GLY A 7 -29.20 4.05 -1.86
N SER A 8 -28.06 3.39 -1.63
CA SER A 8 -27.95 2.36 -0.56
C SER A 8 -27.89 2.96 0.86
N HIS A 9 -27.33 4.16 1.00
CA HIS A 9 -27.25 4.92 2.25
C HIS A 9 -27.19 6.45 1.95
N PRO A 10 -27.74 7.34 2.80
CA PRO A 10 -27.73 8.80 2.58
C PRO A 10 -26.35 9.45 2.36
N HIS A 11 -25.28 8.75 2.72
CA HIS A 11 -23.88 9.20 2.57
C HIS A 11 -23.06 8.32 1.63
N SER A 12 -23.72 7.55 0.77
CA SER A 12 -23.05 6.75 -0.26
C SER A 12 -22.48 7.66 -1.33
N PHE A 13 -21.38 7.21 -1.94
CA PHE A 13 -20.78 7.94 -3.04
C PHE A 13 -21.65 7.83 -4.30
N SER A 14 -21.80 8.95 -5.00
CA SER A 14 -22.20 8.88 -6.41
C SER A 14 -21.07 8.26 -7.23
N SER A 15 -21.37 7.69 -8.39
CA SER A 15 -20.34 7.14 -9.27
C SER A 15 -19.25 8.17 -9.61
N GLN A 16 -19.62 9.44 -9.80
CA GLN A 16 -18.65 10.51 -10.05
C GLN A 16 -17.76 10.78 -8.83
N ALA A 17 -18.34 10.79 -7.62
CA ALA A 17 -17.59 10.98 -6.38
C ALA A 17 -16.64 9.81 -6.08
N PHE A 18 -16.98 8.59 -6.50
CA PHE A 18 -16.10 7.42 -6.44
C PHE A 18 -14.97 7.48 -7.47
N ASN A 19 -15.29 7.87 -8.71
CA ASN A 19 -14.31 7.91 -9.80
C ASN A 19 -13.23 8.99 -9.60
N ALA A 20 -13.53 10.06 -8.87
CA ALA A 20 -12.59 11.14 -8.63
C ALA A 20 -11.30 10.66 -7.89
N PRO A 21 -11.40 9.95 -6.75
CA PRO A 21 -10.22 9.39 -6.08
C PRO A 21 -9.75 8.04 -6.65
N PHE A 22 -10.67 7.19 -7.15
CA PHE A 22 -10.33 5.79 -7.47
C PHE A 22 -10.12 5.52 -8.96
N THR A 23 -10.43 6.49 -9.82
CA THR A 23 -10.37 6.37 -11.29
C THR A 23 -11.32 5.30 -11.86
N PRO A 24 -11.76 5.44 -13.11
CA PRO A 24 -12.70 4.48 -13.70
C PRO A 24 -12.02 3.25 -14.32
N ASP A 25 -10.73 3.32 -14.64
CA ASP A 25 -10.07 2.39 -15.57
C ASP A 25 -8.65 1.94 -15.13
N ARG A 26 -8.24 2.28 -13.90
CA ARG A 26 -6.92 1.88 -13.36
C ARG A 26 -7.07 0.90 -12.20
N PRO A 27 -6.09 0.00 -12.00
CA PRO A 27 -6.06 -0.87 -10.84
C PRO A 27 -6.09 -0.08 -9.53
N ILE A 28 -6.90 -0.55 -8.58
CA ILE A 28 -7.04 0.03 -7.24
C ILE A 28 -6.63 -1.04 -6.25
N HIS A 29 -5.74 -0.69 -5.33
CA HIS A 29 -5.37 -1.56 -4.21
C HIS A 29 -5.83 -0.94 -2.89
N PHE A 30 -6.68 -1.65 -2.16
CA PHE A 30 -7.05 -1.31 -0.79
C PHE A 30 -6.24 -2.12 0.20
N ASN A 31 -5.62 -1.44 1.15
CA ASN A 31 -5.10 -2.03 2.38
C ASN A 31 -6.06 -1.67 3.52
N TYR A 32 -6.77 -2.66 4.06
CA TYR A 32 -7.92 -2.47 4.94
C TYR A 32 -7.66 -3.00 6.35
N HIS A 33 -8.12 -2.27 7.36
CA HIS A 33 -7.81 -2.58 8.76
C HIS A 33 -8.57 -3.82 9.29
N SER A 34 -9.83 -3.98 8.89
CA SER A 34 -10.71 -5.05 9.39
C SER A 34 -10.76 -6.21 8.41
N TYR A 35 -11.84 -6.99 8.42
CA TYR A 35 -11.95 -8.17 7.57
C TYR A 35 -12.20 -7.80 6.11
N ARG A 36 -11.54 -8.53 5.21
CA ARG A 36 -11.71 -8.39 3.76
C ARG A 36 -13.19 -8.38 3.34
N ASN A 37 -14.00 -9.28 3.92
CA ASN A 37 -15.40 -9.47 3.52
C ASN A 37 -16.26 -8.23 3.73
N GLU A 38 -16.02 -7.47 4.81
CA GLU A 38 -16.78 -6.24 5.12
C GLU A 38 -16.54 -5.18 4.04
N HIS A 39 -15.27 -5.00 3.67
CA HIS A 39 -14.89 -4.04 2.65
C HIS A 39 -15.35 -4.47 1.26
N THR A 40 -15.19 -5.75 0.91
CA THR A 40 -15.68 -6.32 -0.36
C THR A 40 -17.19 -6.14 -0.50
N ALA A 41 -17.97 -6.37 0.56
CA ALA A 41 -19.41 -6.16 0.54
C ALA A 41 -19.77 -4.70 0.20
N SER A 42 -19.06 -3.73 0.79
CA SER A 42 -19.29 -2.31 0.52
C SER A 42 -18.99 -1.93 -0.94
N LEU A 43 -18.00 -2.57 -1.56
CA LEU A 43 -17.56 -2.30 -2.94
C LEU A 43 -18.26 -3.15 -3.99
N SER A 44 -18.96 -4.22 -3.60
CA SER A 44 -19.54 -5.23 -4.50
C SER A 44 -20.46 -4.66 -5.59
N SER A 45 -21.06 -3.51 -5.33
CA SER A 45 -21.94 -2.82 -6.27
C SER A 45 -21.17 -1.97 -7.30
N GLN A 46 -19.93 -1.56 -7.01
CA GLN A 46 -19.17 -0.66 -7.86
C GLN A 46 -18.75 -1.31 -9.19
N PRO A 47 -18.88 -0.61 -10.34
CA PRO A 47 -18.52 -1.17 -11.64
C PRO A 47 -17.03 -1.46 -11.79
N GLN A 48 -16.17 -0.81 -10.99
CA GLN A 48 -14.72 -1.01 -11.00
C GLN A 48 -14.25 -2.20 -10.17
N ILE A 49 -15.15 -3.01 -9.60
CA ILE A 49 -14.77 -4.12 -8.72
C ILE A 49 -13.79 -5.10 -9.39
N SER A 50 -13.81 -5.23 -10.72
CA SER A 50 -12.84 -6.06 -11.47
C SER A 50 -11.40 -5.50 -11.48
N TYR A 51 -11.21 -4.23 -11.15
CA TYR A 51 -9.91 -3.56 -11.02
C TYR A 51 -9.44 -3.45 -9.57
N VAL A 52 -10.24 -3.94 -8.62
CA VAL A 52 -9.97 -3.78 -7.19
C VAL A 52 -9.29 -5.02 -6.63
N THR A 53 -8.18 -4.80 -5.94
CA THR A 53 -7.55 -5.78 -5.04
C THR A 53 -7.63 -5.27 -3.61
N ILE A 54 -7.79 -6.18 -2.64
CA ILE A 54 -7.95 -5.82 -1.23
C ILE A 54 -7.09 -6.75 -0.40
N GLU A 55 -6.11 -6.23 0.33
CA GLU A 55 -5.50 -6.95 1.46
C GLU A 55 -6.03 -6.38 2.76
N ALA A 56 -6.19 -7.25 3.75
CA ALA A 56 -6.86 -6.92 5.01
C ALA A 56 -6.41 -7.86 6.13
N TYR A 57 -6.93 -7.70 7.34
CA TYR A 57 -6.65 -8.66 8.41
C TYR A 57 -7.13 -10.07 8.05
N ARG A 58 -6.23 -11.06 8.22
CA ARG A 58 -6.41 -12.47 7.84
C ARG A 58 -6.48 -13.41 9.05
N GLU A 59 -6.53 -12.86 10.26
CA GLU A 59 -6.39 -13.61 11.52
C GLU A 59 -5.05 -14.30 11.71
N GLU A 60 -4.02 -13.82 11.02
CA GLU A 60 -2.66 -14.33 11.17
C GLU A 60 -1.91 -13.47 12.18
N GLY A 61 -1.35 -14.11 13.21
CA GLY A 61 -0.65 -13.37 14.26
C GLY A 61 -0.37 -14.16 15.51
N THR A 62 0.59 -13.66 16.29
CA THR A 62 0.94 -14.18 17.61
C THR A 62 1.61 -13.07 18.42
N THR A 63 2.07 -13.37 19.63
CA THR A 63 2.93 -12.46 20.39
C THR A 63 4.25 -12.29 19.65
N THR A 64 4.37 -11.24 18.84
CA THR A 64 5.53 -10.96 17.99
C THR A 64 5.71 -9.45 17.81
N ALA A 65 6.73 -9.04 17.07
CA ALA A 65 7.00 -7.63 16.81
C ALA A 65 5.89 -7.01 15.93
N PRO A 66 5.56 -5.71 16.12
CA PRO A 66 4.50 -5.04 15.38
C PRO A 66 4.61 -5.16 13.86
N PHE A 67 5.81 -5.07 13.29
CA PHE A 67 5.99 -5.19 11.85
C PHE A 67 5.76 -6.62 11.36
N ASN A 68 6.10 -7.63 12.16
CA ASN A 68 5.82 -9.03 11.81
C ASN A 68 4.32 -9.33 11.77
N MET A 69 3.50 -8.68 12.61
CA MET A 69 2.04 -8.76 12.49
C MET A 69 1.54 -8.23 11.14
N MET A 70 2.13 -7.15 10.62
CA MET A 70 1.79 -6.62 9.30
C MET A 70 2.27 -7.55 8.16
N LEU A 71 3.43 -8.19 8.33
CA LEU A 71 3.96 -9.16 7.36
C LEU A 71 3.09 -10.41 7.30
N ALA A 72 2.66 -10.96 8.44
CA ALA A 72 1.83 -12.15 8.51
C ALA A 72 0.45 -11.99 7.84
N ASN A 73 -0.06 -10.76 7.75
CA ASN A 73 -1.33 -10.44 7.13
C ASN A 73 -1.21 -9.87 5.70
N ASP A 74 -0.01 -9.81 5.11
CA ASP A 74 0.24 -9.18 3.80
C ASP A 74 -0.17 -7.70 3.70
N VAL A 75 -0.19 -6.98 4.82
CA VAL A 75 -0.62 -5.56 4.91
C VAL A 75 0.54 -4.60 5.17
N SER A 76 1.78 -5.07 5.16
CA SER A 76 2.95 -4.21 5.35
C SER A 76 3.13 -3.24 4.18
N ARG A 77 3.90 -2.16 4.41
CA ARG A 77 4.25 -1.18 3.36
C ARG A 77 4.92 -1.80 2.14
N TYR A 78 5.63 -2.92 2.31
CA TYR A 78 6.27 -3.65 1.20
C TYR A 78 5.24 -4.42 0.37
N HIS A 79 4.24 -5.02 1.02
CA HIS A 79 3.13 -5.64 0.31
C HIS A 79 2.32 -4.59 -0.45
N VAL A 80 2.03 -3.42 0.14
CA VAL A 80 1.36 -2.33 -0.57
C VAL A 80 2.14 -1.89 -1.80
N ALA A 81 3.46 -1.70 -1.67
CA ALA A 81 4.32 -1.36 -2.80
C ALA A 81 4.29 -2.45 -3.89
N HIS A 82 4.38 -3.72 -3.49
CA HIS A 82 4.28 -4.86 -4.41
C HIS A 82 2.95 -4.85 -5.18
N ARG A 83 1.82 -4.67 -4.48
CA ARG A 83 0.49 -4.62 -5.10
C ARG A 83 0.32 -3.44 -6.05
N ALA A 84 0.89 -2.29 -5.71
CA ALA A 84 0.90 -1.13 -6.59
C ALA A 84 1.66 -1.44 -7.90
N LEU A 85 2.78 -2.14 -7.80
CA LEU A 85 3.59 -2.51 -8.95
C LEU A 85 2.96 -3.60 -9.80
N GLU A 86 2.35 -4.63 -9.20
CA GLU A 86 1.55 -5.62 -9.91
C GLU A 86 0.42 -4.95 -10.73
N GLY A 87 -0.23 -3.93 -10.15
CA GLY A 87 -1.21 -3.10 -10.86
C GLY A 87 -0.59 -2.31 -12.01
N ALA A 88 0.58 -1.70 -11.79
CA ALA A 88 1.28 -0.94 -12.82
C ALA A 88 1.72 -1.82 -14.00
N GLU A 89 2.20 -3.04 -13.75
CA GLU A 89 2.65 -4.00 -14.79
C GLU A 89 1.52 -4.32 -15.79
N GLN A 90 0.27 -4.41 -15.33
CA GLN A 90 -0.88 -4.68 -16.19
C GLN A 90 -1.08 -3.62 -17.29
N ARG A 91 -0.57 -2.40 -17.06
CA ARG A 91 -0.65 -1.27 -18.00
C ARG A 91 0.68 -1.02 -18.70
N ASN A 92 1.80 -1.32 -18.04
CA ASN A 92 3.13 -1.18 -18.59
C ASN A 92 4.02 -2.37 -18.19
N ARG A 93 4.21 -3.31 -19.12
CA ARG A 93 5.02 -4.52 -18.88
C ARG A 93 6.49 -4.21 -18.61
N ASP A 94 6.99 -3.03 -18.96
CA ASP A 94 8.38 -2.64 -18.68
C ASP A 94 8.62 -2.38 -17.18
N VAL A 95 7.55 -2.29 -16.38
CA VAL A 95 7.59 -2.14 -14.90
C VAL A 95 7.71 -3.49 -14.19
N ARG A 96 7.89 -4.59 -14.93
CA ARG A 96 7.96 -5.95 -14.39
C ARG A 96 9.00 -6.09 -13.27
N LEU A 97 8.60 -6.78 -12.21
CA LEU A 97 9.41 -6.97 -11.01
C LEU A 97 9.69 -8.43 -10.68
N ASP A 98 10.92 -8.66 -10.24
CA ASP A 98 11.34 -9.88 -9.54
C ASP A 98 11.39 -9.57 -8.03
N PHE A 99 10.27 -9.74 -7.33
CA PHE A 99 10.14 -9.39 -5.90
C PHE A 99 10.28 -10.64 -5.02
N VAL A 100 11.50 -11.01 -4.64
CA VAL A 100 11.75 -12.28 -3.90
C VAL A 100 12.53 -12.12 -2.59
N ARG A 101 12.97 -10.92 -2.15
CA ARG A 101 13.99 -10.87 -1.07
C ARG A 101 13.77 -9.96 0.14
N LEU A 102 12.85 -8.98 0.11
CA LEU A 102 12.77 -8.02 1.24
C LEU A 102 12.09 -8.55 2.52
N HIS A 103 11.15 -9.50 2.43
CA HIS A 103 10.41 -9.95 3.61
C HIS A 103 11.20 -10.94 4.47
N THR A 104 12.08 -11.74 3.87
CA THR A 104 12.77 -12.84 4.57
C THR A 104 13.73 -12.30 5.61
N ASP A 105 14.51 -11.28 5.25
CA ASP A 105 15.53 -10.71 6.12
C ASP A 105 14.91 -10.03 7.35
N ILE A 106 13.79 -9.34 7.16
CA ILE A 106 13.06 -8.67 8.25
C ILE A 106 12.47 -9.70 9.21
N GLN A 107 11.85 -10.77 8.68
CA GLN A 107 11.30 -11.82 9.52
C GLN A 107 12.42 -12.52 10.29
N GLN A 108 13.54 -12.83 9.63
CA GLN A 108 14.70 -13.44 10.27
C GLN A 108 15.24 -12.56 11.41
N TYR A 109 15.41 -11.26 11.19
CA TYR A 109 15.82 -10.33 12.25
C TYR A 109 14.84 -10.35 13.43
N ILE A 110 13.53 -10.34 13.17
CA ILE A 110 12.51 -10.37 14.23
C ILE A 110 12.56 -11.70 14.99
N TYR A 111 12.82 -12.83 14.32
CA TYR A 111 12.98 -14.12 14.98
C TYR A 111 14.23 -14.18 15.86
N GLU A 112 15.35 -13.60 15.42
CA GLU A 112 16.63 -13.63 16.15
C GLU A 112 16.68 -12.61 17.30
N CYS A 113 16.18 -11.39 17.06
CA CYS A 113 16.28 -10.28 18.01
C CYS A 113 15.00 -10.05 18.83
N GLY A 114 13.86 -10.62 18.42
CA GLY A 114 12.57 -10.42 19.09
C GLY A 114 12.00 -9.00 18.97
N GLN A 115 12.57 -8.17 18.11
CA GLN A 115 12.20 -6.77 17.91
C GLN A 115 12.22 -6.43 16.42
N ASP A 116 11.48 -5.37 16.08
CA ASP A 116 11.48 -4.79 14.74
C ASP A 116 12.88 -4.22 14.38
N PRO A 117 13.36 -4.36 13.13
CA PRO A 117 14.64 -3.79 12.72
C PRO A 117 14.72 -2.27 12.96
N PRO A 118 15.91 -1.73 13.30
CA PRO A 118 16.10 -0.29 13.43
C PRO A 118 15.65 0.46 12.16
N GLY A 119 14.92 1.56 12.34
CA GLY A 119 14.42 2.39 11.25
C GLY A 119 13.26 1.81 10.43
N ILE A 120 12.71 0.63 10.78
CA ILE A 120 11.58 0.06 10.04
C ILE A 120 10.32 0.92 10.09
N HIS A 121 10.16 1.72 11.15
CA HIS A 121 9.02 2.64 11.34
C HIS A 121 9.30 4.07 10.87
N ASP A 122 10.51 4.33 10.38
CA ASP A 122 10.87 5.67 9.92
C ASP A 122 10.08 6.02 8.64
N SER A 123 9.69 7.28 8.57
CA SER A 123 9.01 7.81 7.39
C SER A 123 10.01 7.89 6.24
N PRO A 124 9.70 7.32 5.07
CA PRO A 124 10.58 7.41 3.91
C PRO A 124 10.73 8.88 3.48
N SER A 125 11.96 9.29 3.16
CA SER A 125 12.21 10.61 2.59
C SER A 125 12.27 10.50 1.08
N PHE A 126 11.40 11.22 0.38
CA PHE A 126 11.35 11.21 -1.08
C PHE A 126 12.04 12.47 -1.62
N GLN A 127 13.29 12.34 -2.09
CA GLN A 127 13.99 13.46 -2.74
C GLN A 127 13.56 13.56 -4.21
N GLY A 128 13.33 14.78 -4.69
CA GLY A 128 12.97 15.04 -6.09
C GLY A 128 11.52 14.71 -6.48
N PHE A 129 10.66 14.37 -5.51
CA PHE A 129 9.22 14.25 -5.76
C PHE A 129 8.51 15.57 -5.50
N THR A 130 7.91 16.15 -6.54
CA THR A 130 7.04 17.32 -6.38
C THR A 130 5.60 16.87 -6.20
N LYS A 131 4.93 17.35 -5.15
CA LYS A 131 3.49 17.13 -4.94
C LYS A 131 2.72 17.68 -6.15
N GLY A 132 2.04 16.81 -6.90
CA GLY A 132 1.19 17.23 -8.01
C GLY A 132 0.05 18.15 -7.55
N VAL A 133 -0.45 18.99 -8.47
CA VAL A 133 -1.57 19.92 -8.23
C VAL A 133 -2.88 19.13 -8.28
N GLY A 134 -3.23 18.46 -7.19
CA GLY A 134 -4.50 17.75 -6.99
C GLY A 134 -5.10 18.13 -5.63
N GLY A 135 -6.29 18.75 -5.64
CA GLY A 135 -6.98 19.20 -4.43
C GLY A 135 -7.63 18.04 -3.70
N GLY A 136 -7.03 17.63 -2.58
CA GLY A 136 -7.61 16.72 -1.59
C GLY A 136 -6.71 15.53 -1.29
N GLY A 137 -6.02 15.55 -0.13
CA GLY A 137 -5.44 14.39 0.55
C GLY A 137 -4.36 13.57 -0.18
N GLY A 138 -4.69 12.98 -1.34
CA GLY A 138 -3.81 12.20 -2.20
C GLY A 138 -3.15 13.08 -3.26
N GLY A 139 -1.87 13.39 -3.07
CA GLY A 139 -1.05 13.96 -4.12
C GLY A 139 -0.51 12.85 -5.02
N VAL A 140 -0.56 13.05 -6.33
CA VAL A 140 0.26 12.26 -7.26
C VAL A 140 1.71 12.66 -7.03
N LEU A 141 2.56 11.70 -6.66
CA LEU A 141 3.99 11.91 -6.45
C LEU A 141 4.73 11.43 -7.70
N THR A 142 5.23 12.38 -8.49
CA THR A 142 6.11 12.09 -9.63
C THR A 142 7.54 12.41 -9.23
N GLY A 143 8.45 11.44 -9.38
CA GLY A 143 9.85 11.56 -8.98
C GLY A 143 10.58 10.21 -9.07
N ARG A 144 11.88 10.23 -8.77
CA ARG A 144 12.75 9.04 -8.77
C ARG A 144 12.89 8.54 -7.33
N LEU A 145 12.42 7.33 -7.05
CA LEU A 145 12.60 6.70 -5.73
C LEU A 145 14.11 6.55 -5.45
N VAL A 146 14.59 7.18 -4.39
CA VAL A 146 15.91 6.88 -3.81
C VAL A 146 15.63 6.10 -2.54
N SER A 147 16.07 4.84 -2.49
CA SER A 147 15.83 3.97 -1.33
C SER A 147 16.41 4.61 -0.08
N THR A 148 15.59 4.77 0.96
CA THR A 148 16.02 5.13 2.33
C THR A 148 15.96 3.91 3.25
N GLN A 149 16.14 2.69 2.71
CA GLN A 149 16.24 1.53 3.57
C GLN A 149 17.32 1.77 4.64
N PRO A 150 17.07 1.37 5.90
CA PRO A 150 18.17 1.21 6.84
C PRO A 150 19.16 0.26 6.18
N GLN A 151 20.39 0.71 5.95
CA GLN A 151 21.42 -0.18 5.47
C GLN A 151 21.64 -1.23 6.56
N LEU A 152 21.12 -2.44 6.32
CA LEU A 152 21.70 -3.62 6.94
C LEU A 152 23.16 -3.62 6.48
N GLU A 153 24.09 -3.88 7.39
CA GLU A 153 25.53 -3.57 7.25
C GLU A 153 26.25 -4.24 6.05
N ASP A 154 25.53 -4.98 5.19
CA ASP A 154 26.06 -5.78 4.07
C ASP A 154 25.45 -5.44 2.68
N ASP A 155 24.67 -4.37 2.50
CA ASP A 155 24.12 -4.02 1.17
C ASP A 155 25.08 -3.15 0.32
N ASP A 156 25.42 -3.67 -0.87
CA ASP A 156 26.28 -3.08 -1.90
C ASP A 156 25.78 -1.67 -2.33
N PRO A 157 26.62 -0.61 -2.22
CA PRO A 157 26.22 0.77 -2.50
C PRO A 157 25.80 1.08 -3.94
N ASP A 158 25.97 0.15 -4.89
CA ASP A 158 25.66 0.36 -6.31
C ASP A 158 24.29 -0.21 -6.77
N SER A 159 23.45 -0.73 -5.86
CA SER A 159 22.13 -1.30 -6.21
C SER A 159 21.05 -0.22 -6.48
N GLU A 160 21.15 0.47 -7.63
CA GLU A 160 20.12 1.42 -8.09
C GLU A 160 18.83 0.72 -8.59
N LEU A 161 17.83 0.57 -7.71
CA LEU A 161 16.44 0.28 -8.13
C LEU A 161 15.65 1.58 -8.29
N GLY A 162 15.69 2.14 -9.51
CA GLY A 162 14.86 3.27 -9.90
C GLY A 162 13.41 2.84 -10.11
N MET A 163 12.47 3.40 -9.34
CA MET A 163 11.05 3.08 -9.42
C MET A 163 10.23 4.36 -9.60
N ILE A 164 9.34 4.36 -10.60
CA ILE A 164 8.28 5.36 -10.78
C ILE A 164 6.97 4.63 -10.48
N CYS A 165 6.30 5.00 -9.38
CA CYS A 165 5.06 4.38 -8.97
C CYS A 165 4.09 5.43 -8.44
N ASP A 166 2.93 5.57 -9.10
CA ASP A 166 1.82 6.39 -8.61
C ASP A 166 1.07 5.59 -7.52
N VAL A 167 1.36 5.88 -6.25
CA VAL A 167 0.68 5.24 -5.11
C VAL A 167 -0.36 6.19 -4.53
N VAL A 168 -1.65 5.87 -4.71
CA VAL A 168 -2.75 6.56 -4.04
C VAL A 168 -3.01 5.89 -2.68
N GLY A 169 -2.34 6.38 -1.63
CA GLY A 169 -2.57 5.95 -0.25
C GLY A 169 -3.54 6.90 0.47
N PHE A 170 -4.70 6.42 0.90
CA PHE A 170 -5.54 7.12 1.86
C PHE A 170 -5.18 6.65 3.28
N GLY A 171 -4.33 7.41 3.96
CA GLY A 171 -4.10 7.25 5.39
C GLY A 171 -5.30 7.81 6.17
N LEU A 172 -6.02 6.95 6.88
CA LEU A 172 -6.81 7.40 8.02
C LEU A 172 -5.82 7.82 9.12
N LEU A 173 -5.96 9.06 9.58
CA LEU A 173 -5.14 9.67 10.61
C LEU A 173 -5.00 8.74 11.83
N PRO A 174 -3.83 8.70 12.49
CA PRO A 174 -3.72 8.07 13.79
C PRO A 174 -4.63 8.83 14.76
N LEU A 175 -5.65 8.15 15.27
CA LEU A 175 -6.40 8.67 16.42
C LEU A 175 -5.46 8.61 17.63
N PRO A 176 -5.33 9.71 18.40
CA PRO A 176 -4.60 9.68 19.64
C PRO A 176 -5.34 8.77 20.62
N PHE A 177 -4.59 7.91 21.31
CA PHE A 177 -5.07 7.13 22.46
C PHE A 177 -5.58 8.05 23.58
#